data_AF-A0A9E2JFI4-F1
#
_entry.id   AF-A0A9E2JFI4-F1
#
_cell.length_a   1.000
_cell.length_b   1.000
_cell.length_c   1.000
_cell.angle_alpha   90.00
_cell.angle_beta   90.00
_cell.angle_gamma   90.00
#
_symmetry.space_group_name_H-M   'P 1'
#
loop_
_entity.id
_entity.type
_entity.pdbx_description
1 polymer ?
#
loop_
_entity_poly.entity_id
_entity_poly.type
_entity_poly.pdbx_seq_one_letter_code
_entity_poly.pdbx_strand_id
1 'polypeptide(L)'
;VIYFTARPAEVAMWERRMSRFQDLTLAVLDLDARRRADQARASPLPVTPGLPKPGPPPPDGMDHGQYGRLLDVPGLDLSLETIGGVHLWYLVDDPDLLYRLLALGLEHWGPLENLMALGGRGLLDGDRAALDRAAALARVLEGTVADLRVGRGRPVDRQALIDGGVTDTFIDRVRELAAELDGRAEMLIDALEQGRVKRFTQNAREKLRRFFEENGYLDPRPAMSPEDVRLRALARAAPEVRSGAISPQDVPALLARIGLE
;
A
#
# COMPACT_ATOMS: atom_id res chain seq x y z
N VAL A 1 -29.30 29.06 34.27
CA VAL A 1 -27.82 28.97 34.37
C VAL A 1 -27.45 27.53 34.11
N ILE A 2 -26.48 27.26 33.24
CA ILE A 2 -25.95 25.91 33.01
C ILE A 2 -24.53 25.92 33.54
N TYR A 3 -24.23 25.02 34.46
CA TYR A 3 -22.94 24.93 35.14
C TYR A 3 -22.39 23.53 34.98
N PHE A 4 -21.18 23.43 34.43
CA PHE A 4 -20.48 22.16 34.25
C PHE A 4 -19.46 22.00 35.36
N THR A 5 -19.47 20.85 36.03
CA THR A 5 -18.46 20.49 37.02
C THR A 5 -18.10 19.02 36.89
N ALA A 6 -16.81 18.72 37.11
CA ALA A 6 -16.28 17.37 37.25
C ALA A 6 -16.08 16.97 38.72
N ARG A 7 -16.49 17.83 39.67
CA ARG A 7 -16.25 17.64 41.12
C ARG A 7 -17.57 17.39 41.85
N PRO A 8 -17.80 16.17 42.39
CA PRO A 8 -19.03 15.84 43.12
C PRO A 8 -19.32 16.78 44.30
N ALA A 9 -18.28 17.33 44.94
CA ALA A 9 -18.42 18.28 46.04
C ALA A 9 -19.14 19.57 45.63
N GLU A 10 -18.97 20.04 44.38
CA GLU A 10 -19.60 21.26 43.87
C GLU A 10 -21.09 21.05 43.59
N VAL A 11 -21.49 19.85 43.13
CA VAL A 11 -22.91 19.47 42.99
C VAL A 11 -23.61 19.55 44.35
N ALA A 12 -23.02 18.96 45.39
CA ALA A 12 -23.58 19.01 46.75
C ALA A 12 -23.66 20.44 47.31
N MET A 13 -22.74 21.33 46.92
CA MET A 13 -22.81 22.75 47.28
C MET A 13 -23.99 23.45 46.60
N TRP A 14 -24.22 23.17 45.31
CA TRP A 14 -25.37 23.70 44.58
C TRP A 14 -26.70 23.20 45.13
N GLU A 15 -26.82 21.91 45.43
CA GLU A 15 -28.02 21.34 46.07
C GLU A 15 -28.34 22.02 47.40
N ARG A 16 -27.34 22.17 48.28
CA ARG A 16 -27.49 22.89 49.55
C ARG A 16 -27.88 24.34 49.35
N ARG A 17 -27.29 25.02 48.36
CA ARG A 17 -27.60 26.44 48.08
C ARG A 17 -29.01 26.60 47.54
N MET A 18 -29.45 25.70 46.67
CA MET A 18 -30.76 25.75 46.01
C MET A 18 -31.91 25.34 46.91
N SER A 19 -31.68 24.47 47.92
CA SER A 19 -32.68 24.15 48.94
C SER A 19 -33.25 25.36 49.70
N ARG A 20 -32.57 26.52 49.65
CA ARG A 20 -32.98 27.77 50.29
C ARG A 20 -33.91 28.63 49.42
N PHE A 21 -34.16 28.24 48.17
CA PHE A 21 -34.98 28.98 47.22
C PHE A 21 -36.10 28.06 46.74
N GLN A 22 -37.35 28.40 47.05
CA GLN A 22 -38.51 27.56 46.72
C GLN A 22 -38.97 27.73 45.26
N ASP A 23 -38.60 28.83 44.61
CA ASP A 23 -39.04 29.18 43.25
C ASP A 23 -38.08 28.71 42.14
N LEU A 24 -37.01 27.99 42.49
CA LEU A 24 -35.98 27.55 41.55
C LEU A 24 -35.80 26.04 41.59
N THR A 25 -35.88 25.40 40.42
CA THR A 25 -35.66 23.95 40.26
C THR A 25 -34.22 23.68 39.85
N LEU A 26 -33.52 22.82 40.60
CA LEU A 26 -32.20 22.31 40.23
C LEU A 26 -32.35 20.95 39.54
N ALA A 27 -31.86 20.84 38.31
CA ALA A 27 -31.72 19.56 37.61
C ALA A 27 -30.24 19.17 37.57
N VAL A 28 -29.90 18.01 38.13
CA VAL A 28 -28.53 17.45 38.10
C VAL A 28 -28.50 16.32 37.07
N LEU A 29 -27.64 16.46 36.07
CA LEU A 29 -27.44 15.46 35.01
C LEU A 29 -26.05 14.84 35.15
N ASP A 30 -25.98 13.60 35.65
CA ASP A 30 -24.74 12.82 35.69
C ASP A 30 -24.48 12.18 34.31
N LEU A 31 -23.51 12.73 33.59
CA LEU A 31 -23.14 12.27 32.26
C LEU A 31 -22.35 10.95 32.28
N ASP A 32 -21.61 10.65 33.36
CA ASP A 32 -20.84 9.41 33.49
C ASP A 32 -21.75 8.23 33.81
N ALA A 33 -22.79 8.44 34.63
CA ALA A 33 -23.82 7.45 34.86
C ALA A 33 -24.60 7.13 33.58
N ARG A 34 -24.92 8.15 32.76
CA ARG A 34 -25.55 7.94 31.44
C ARG A 34 -24.64 7.18 30.49
N ARG A 35 -23.36 7.55 30.39
CA ARG A 35 -22.39 6.85 29.53
C ARG A 35 -22.22 5.38 29.94
N ARG A 36 -22.15 5.06 31.24
CA ARG A 36 -22.07 3.68 31.73
C ARG A 36 -23.34 2.88 31.45
N ALA A 37 -24.52 3.49 31.58
CA ALA A 37 -25.79 2.85 31.24
C ALA A 37 -25.92 2.57 29.73
N ASP A 38 -25.42 3.49 28.88
CA ASP A 38 -25.40 3.31 27.43
C ASP A 38 -24.38 2.24 27.00
N GLN A 39 -23.21 2.18 27.63
CA GLN A 39 -22.20 1.14 27.39
C GLN A 39 -22.68 -0.25 27.86
N ALA A 40 -23.37 -0.34 28.99
CA ALA A 40 -23.95 -1.60 29.47
C ALA A 40 -25.11 -2.11 28.60
N ARG A 41 -25.69 -1.24 27.75
CA ARG A 41 -26.74 -1.57 26.78
C ARG A 41 -26.21 -1.84 25.37
N ALA A 42 -24.91 -1.70 25.14
CA ALA A 42 -24.31 -2.00 23.86
C ALA A 42 -24.36 -3.52 23.62
N SER A 43 -25.35 -3.97 22.84
CA SER A 43 -25.28 -5.29 22.21
C SER A 43 -24.10 -5.31 21.24
N PRO A 44 -23.36 -6.43 21.11
CA PRO A 44 -22.40 -6.55 20.02
C PRO A 44 -23.13 -6.31 18.69
N LEU A 45 -22.45 -5.61 17.77
CA LEU A 45 -22.97 -5.41 16.41
C LEU A 45 -23.43 -6.77 15.88
N PRO A 46 -24.69 -6.94 15.45
CA PRO A 46 -25.10 -8.14 14.76
C PRO A 46 -24.26 -8.21 13.48
N VAL A 47 -23.27 -9.11 13.47
CA VAL A 47 -22.54 -9.45 12.26
C VAL A 47 -23.54 -10.20 11.40
N THR A 48 -24.17 -9.51 10.46
CA THR A 48 -24.82 -10.19 9.34
C THR A 48 -23.72 -10.99 8.66
N PRO A 49 -23.75 -12.34 8.67
CA PRO A 49 -22.75 -13.09 7.95
C PRO A 49 -22.94 -12.76 6.48
N GLY A 50 -22.03 -11.94 5.93
CA GLY A 50 -21.90 -11.85 4.48
C GLY A 50 -21.68 -13.27 3.95
N LEU A 51 -22.15 -13.54 2.73
CA LEU A 51 -21.81 -14.77 2.04
C LEU A 51 -20.27 -14.96 2.15
N PRO A 52 -19.78 -16.10 2.68
CA PRO A 52 -18.35 -16.33 2.76
C PRO A 52 -17.79 -16.16 1.35
N LYS A 53 -16.81 -15.28 1.20
CA LYS A 53 -16.07 -15.19 -0.06
C LYS A 53 -15.57 -16.62 -0.36
N PRO A 54 -15.82 -17.17 -1.54
CA PRO A 54 -15.23 -18.45 -1.91
C PRO A 54 -13.72 -18.32 -1.74
N GLY A 55 -13.12 -19.28 -1.03
CA GLY A 55 -11.68 -19.31 -0.84
C GLY A 55 -10.95 -19.45 -2.18
N PRO A 56 -9.62 -19.26 -2.19
CA PRO A 56 -8.81 -19.51 -3.39
C PRO A 56 -9.04 -20.96 -3.89
N PRO A 57 -8.97 -21.21 -5.20
CA PRO A 57 -9.00 -22.57 -5.71
C PRO A 57 -7.76 -23.34 -5.24
N PRO A 58 -7.86 -24.65 -4.94
CA PRO A 58 -6.69 -25.46 -4.63
C PRO A 58 -5.77 -25.60 -5.87
N PRO A 59 -4.45 -25.83 -5.68
CA PRO A 59 -3.50 -25.93 -6.77
C PRO A 59 -3.57 -27.27 -7.52
N ASP A 60 -4.10 -28.35 -6.92
CA ASP A 60 -4.36 -29.65 -7.57
C ASP A 60 -3.20 -30.19 -8.44
N GLY A 61 -1.95 -30.08 -7.93
CA GLY A 61 -0.75 -30.55 -8.61
C GLY A 61 -0.22 -29.64 -9.72
N MET A 62 -0.78 -28.44 -9.88
CA MET A 62 -0.26 -27.40 -10.78
C MET A 62 1.15 -26.95 -10.37
N ASP A 63 1.96 -26.58 -11.36
CA ASP A 63 3.18 -25.83 -11.12
C ASP A 63 2.90 -24.38 -10.69
N HIS A 64 3.95 -23.71 -10.19
CA HIS A 64 3.87 -22.32 -9.71
C HIS A 64 3.28 -21.35 -10.75
N GLY A 65 3.67 -21.47 -12.02
CA GLY A 65 3.20 -20.58 -13.09
C GLY A 65 1.76 -20.87 -13.51
N GLN A 66 1.37 -22.15 -13.55
CA GLN A 66 -0.01 -22.59 -13.79
C GLN A 66 -0.95 -22.07 -12.70
N TYR A 67 -0.53 -22.19 -11.44
CA TYR A 67 -1.32 -21.72 -10.32
C TYR A 67 -1.43 -20.18 -10.29
N GLY A 68 -0.37 -19.45 -10.65
CA GLY A 68 -0.43 -18.00 -10.83
C GLY A 68 -1.44 -17.54 -11.89
N ARG A 69 -1.56 -18.28 -12.99
CA ARG A 69 -2.58 -18.03 -14.02
C ARG A 69 -3.99 -18.34 -13.55
N LEU A 70 -4.16 -19.41 -12.77
CA LEU A 70 -5.46 -19.75 -12.18
C LEU A 70 -5.94 -18.67 -11.20
N LEU A 71 -5.01 -18.10 -10.44
CA LEU A 71 -5.26 -17.02 -9.48
C LEU A 71 -5.42 -15.64 -10.14
N ASP A 72 -5.20 -15.52 -11.46
CA ASP A 72 -5.18 -14.25 -12.19
C ASP A 72 -4.28 -13.19 -11.52
N VAL A 73 -3.06 -13.60 -11.14
CA VAL A 73 -2.12 -12.73 -10.42
C VAL A 73 -1.80 -11.51 -11.27
N PRO A 74 -2.07 -10.28 -10.78
CA PRO A 74 -1.81 -9.06 -11.53
C PRO A 74 -0.31 -8.86 -11.73
N GLY A 75 0.06 -8.26 -12.86
CA GLY A 75 1.44 -7.83 -13.11
C GLY A 75 1.95 -6.89 -12.02
N LEU A 76 3.25 -6.95 -11.74
CA LEU A 76 3.86 -6.12 -10.72
C LEU A 76 4.04 -4.68 -11.21
N ASP A 77 3.45 -3.74 -10.48
CA ASP A 77 3.77 -2.32 -10.65
C ASP A 77 5.18 -2.04 -10.12
N LEU A 78 6.11 -1.68 -11.01
CA LEU A 78 7.50 -1.39 -10.64
C LEU A 78 7.70 0.03 -10.11
N SER A 79 6.64 0.84 -10.05
CA SER A 79 6.64 2.19 -9.48
C SER A 79 6.29 2.21 -7.98
N LEU A 80 5.96 1.06 -7.40
CA LEU A 80 5.58 0.92 -6.00
C LEU A 80 6.59 1.56 -5.04
N GLU A 81 6.08 2.28 -4.05
CA GLU A 81 6.92 2.83 -2.98
C GLU A 81 7.36 1.76 -1.99
N THR A 82 6.49 0.79 -1.71
CA THR A 82 6.75 -0.35 -0.83
C THR A 82 6.20 -1.62 -1.45
N ILE A 83 6.80 -2.76 -1.10
CA ILE A 83 6.35 -4.07 -1.62
C ILE A 83 5.21 -4.68 -0.79
N GLY A 84 4.66 -3.97 0.19
CA GLY A 84 3.62 -4.50 1.07
C GLY A 84 2.35 -4.95 0.32
N GLY A 85 2.04 -4.31 -0.80
CA GLY A 85 0.93 -4.67 -1.70
C GLY A 85 1.28 -5.72 -2.76
N VAL A 86 2.47 -6.32 -2.72
CA VAL A 86 2.87 -7.36 -3.69
C VAL A 86 2.20 -8.67 -3.35
N HIS A 87 1.55 -9.29 -4.34
CA HIS A 87 0.92 -10.60 -4.20
C HIS A 87 1.93 -11.68 -3.85
N LEU A 88 1.61 -12.58 -2.92
CA LEU A 88 2.56 -13.57 -2.40
C LEU A 88 3.12 -14.53 -3.45
N TRP A 89 2.41 -14.71 -4.57
CA TRP A 89 2.88 -15.51 -5.71
C TRP A 89 4.29 -15.13 -6.20
N TYR A 90 4.68 -13.87 -6.10
CA TYR A 90 6.03 -13.44 -6.49
C TYR A 90 7.13 -13.99 -5.57
N LEU A 91 6.81 -14.22 -4.29
CA LEU A 91 7.75 -14.52 -3.22
C LEU A 91 7.69 -15.98 -2.75
N VAL A 92 6.56 -16.65 -2.95
CA VAL A 92 6.31 -18.05 -2.56
C VAL A 92 6.20 -18.89 -3.82
N ASP A 93 7.13 -19.84 -3.98
CA ASP A 93 7.23 -20.70 -5.17
C ASP A 93 6.50 -22.03 -5.03
N ASP A 94 6.22 -22.48 -3.80
CA ASP A 94 5.40 -23.66 -3.50
C ASP A 94 3.89 -23.33 -3.62
N PRO A 95 3.15 -23.91 -4.59
CA PRO A 95 1.72 -23.69 -4.76
C PRO A 95 0.89 -24.12 -3.56
N ASP A 96 1.27 -25.18 -2.85
CA ASP A 96 0.53 -25.69 -1.70
C ASP A 96 0.67 -24.74 -0.51
N LEU A 97 1.87 -24.21 -0.29
CA LEU A 97 2.08 -23.15 0.70
C LEU A 97 1.33 -21.88 0.34
N LEU A 98 1.40 -21.44 -0.93
CA LEU A 98 0.68 -20.27 -1.38
C LEU A 98 -0.82 -20.42 -1.15
N TYR A 99 -1.40 -21.57 -1.50
CA TYR A 99 -2.80 -21.89 -1.22
C TYR A 99 -3.13 -21.80 0.28
N ARG A 100 -2.32 -22.38 1.16
CA ARG A 100 -2.52 -22.29 2.63
C ARG A 100 -2.54 -20.83 3.11
N LEU A 101 -1.63 -19.99 2.61
CA LEU A 101 -1.55 -18.57 2.99
C LEU A 101 -2.78 -17.80 2.48
N LEU A 102 -3.18 -18.02 1.23
CA LEU A 102 -4.37 -17.39 0.65
C LEU A 102 -5.66 -17.83 1.36
N ALA A 103 -5.76 -19.10 1.77
CA ALA A 103 -6.89 -19.62 2.55
C ALA A 103 -7.00 -18.97 3.94
N LEU A 104 -5.89 -18.44 4.49
CA LEU A 104 -5.86 -17.63 5.71
C LEU A 104 -6.15 -16.15 5.46
N GLY A 105 -6.42 -15.73 4.21
CA GLY A 105 -6.65 -14.34 3.83
C GLY A 105 -5.37 -13.51 3.65
N LEU A 106 -4.20 -14.16 3.58
CA LEU A 106 -2.91 -13.50 3.37
C LEU A 106 -2.58 -13.48 1.88
N GLU A 107 -3.10 -12.48 1.16
CA GLU A 107 -2.88 -12.35 -0.29
C GLU A 107 -1.57 -11.63 -0.64
N HIS A 108 -1.11 -10.73 0.24
CA HIS A 108 -0.02 -9.80 -0.04
C HIS A 108 1.11 -9.91 0.99
N TRP A 109 2.30 -9.41 0.62
CA TRP A 109 3.50 -9.44 1.46
C TRP A 109 3.32 -8.72 2.80
N GLY A 110 2.76 -7.51 2.82
CA GLY A 110 2.62 -6.69 4.03
C GLY A 110 1.87 -7.40 5.17
N PRO A 111 0.67 -7.98 4.91
CA PRO A 111 -0.03 -8.81 5.89
C PRO A 111 0.81 -9.98 6.41
N LEU A 112 1.54 -10.70 5.55
CA LEU A 112 2.40 -11.80 5.95
C LEU A 112 3.60 -11.33 6.79
N GLU A 113 4.24 -10.25 6.39
CA GLU A 113 5.34 -9.61 7.12
C GLU A 113 4.90 -9.20 8.53
N ASN A 114 3.74 -8.55 8.64
CA ASN A 114 3.18 -8.16 9.93
C ASN A 114 2.84 -9.38 10.81
N LEU A 115 2.26 -10.43 10.23
CA LEU A 115 1.98 -11.68 10.95
C LEU A 115 3.28 -12.29 11.51
N MET A 116 4.35 -12.32 10.70
CA MET A 116 5.64 -12.84 11.12
C MET A 116 6.27 -11.99 12.23
N ALA A 117 6.16 -10.66 12.13
CA ALA A 117 6.68 -9.73 13.14
C ALA A 117 5.96 -9.88 14.49
N LEU A 118 4.66 -10.20 14.48
CA LEU A 118 3.85 -10.41 15.69
C LEU A 118 4.00 -11.81 16.30
N GLY A 119 4.94 -12.63 15.82
CA GLY A 119 5.16 -13.98 16.33
C GLY A 119 4.16 -15.02 15.83
N GLY A 120 3.33 -14.68 14.84
CA GLY A 120 2.36 -15.58 14.21
C GLY A 120 2.96 -16.72 13.39
N ARG A 121 4.30 -16.83 13.33
CA ARG A 121 5.01 -17.94 12.69
C ARG A 121 4.60 -19.31 13.25
N GLY A 122 4.17 -19.36 14.51
CA GLY A 122 3.62 -20.56 15.16
C GLY A 122 2.38 -21.17 14.49
N LEU A 123 1.63 -20.37 13.71
CA LEU A 123 0.49 -20.85 12.94
C LEU A 123 0.92 -21.62 11.67
N LEU A 124 2.20 -21.54 11.31
CA LEU A 124 2.79 -22.03 10.07
C LEU A 124 4.06 -22.85 10.36
N ASP A 125 4.13 -23.54 11.50
CA ASP A 125 5.35 -24.17 12.04
C ASP A 125 6.05 -25.14 11.07
N GLY A 126 5.32 -25.74 10.11
CA GLY A 126 5.89 -26.59 9.05
C GLY A 126 6.59 -25.85 7.92
N ASP A 127 6.36 -24.55 7.79
CA ASP A 127 6.72 -23.74 6.62
C ASP A 127 7.81 -22.70 6.95
N ARG A 128 8.45 -22.77 8.12
CA ARG A 128 9.41 -21.76 8.61
C ARG A 128 10.53 -21.45 7.62
N ALA A 129 11.12 -22.49 7.02
CA ALA A 129 12.18 -22.31 6.02
C ALA A 129 11.67 -21.60 4.76
N ALA A 130 10.45 -21.92 4.31
CA ALA A 130 9.84 -21.28 3.16
C ALA A 130 9.45 -19.82 3.45
N LEU A 131 9.01 -19.51 4.67
CA LEU A 131 8.75 -18.14 5.11
C LEU A 131 10.02 -17.30 5.23
N ASP A 132 11.10 -17.88 5.75
CA ASP A 132 12.41 -17.20 5.79
C ASP A 132 12.96 -16.95 4.37
N ARG A 133 12.75 -17.90 3.45
CA ARG A 133 13.05 -17.75 2.02
C ARG A 133 12.23 -16.61 1.39
N ALA A 134 10.92 -16.57 1.62
CA ALA A 134 10.05 -15.51 1.14
C ALA A 134 10.48 -14.13 1.67
N ALA A 135 10.90 -14.05 2.94
CA ALA A 135 11.43 -12.82 3.53
C ALA A 135 12.76 -12.38 2.91
N ALA A 136 13.65 -13.30 2.59
CA ALA A 136 14.89 -13.00 1.87
C ALA A 136 14.59 -12.48 0.45
N LEU A 137 13.65 -13.12 -0.26
CA LEU A 137 13.24 -12.66 -1.59
C LEU A 137 12.52 -11.30 -1.56
N ALA A 138 11.74 -11.03 -0.51
CA ALA A 138 11.10 -9.73 -0.31
C ALA A 138 12.15 -8.61 -0.20
N ARG A 139 13.23 -8.82 0.58
CA ARG A 139 14.34 -7.86 0.68
C ARG A 139 15.04 -7.63 -0.66
N VAL A 140 15.21 -8.69 -1.45
CA VAL A 140 15.79 -8.58 -2.79
C VAL A 140 14.87 -7.76 -3.69
N LEU A 141 13.57 -8.09 -3.72
CA LEU A 141 12.56 -7.42 -4.53
C LEU A 141 12.43 -5.93 -4.17
N GLU A 142 12.36 -5.60 -2.88
CA GLU A 142 12.24 -4.22 -2.41
C GLU A 142 13.39 -3.36 -2.92
N GLY A 143 14.62 -3.86 -2.79
CA GLY A 143 15.78 -3.15 -3.31
C GLY A 143 15.83 -3.09 -4.85
N THR A 144 15.32 -4.12 -5.54
CA THR A 144 15.22 -4.13 -7.01
C THR A 144 14.21 -3.11 -7.52
N VAL A 145 13.04 -3.01 -6.88
CA VAL A 145 12.05 -1.97 -7.18
C VAL A 145 12.62 -0.58 -6.90
N ALA A 146 13.38 -0.41 -5.81
CA ALA A 146 14.06 0.84 -5.52
C ALA A 146 15.11 1.22 -6.59
N ASP A 147 15.90 0.25 -7.07
CA ASP A 147 16.88 0.47 -8.14
C ASP A 147 16.19 0.82 -9.47
N LEU A 148 15.07 0.17 -9.80
CA LEU A 148 14.27 0.45 -11.00
C LEU A 148 13.61 1.83 -11.00
N ARG A 149 13.38 2.40 -9.81
CA ARG A 149 12.86 3.77 -9.64
C ARG A 149 13.95 4.82 -9.83
N VAL A 150 15.23 4.49 -9.79
CA VAL A 150 16.29 5.45 -10.06
C VAL A 150 16.19 5.95 -11.50
N GLY A 151 16.12 7.27 -11.66
CA GLY A 151 15.90 7.90 -12.97
C GLY A 151 14.47 7.77 -13.48
N ARG A 152 13.53 7.31 -12.65
CA ARG A 152 12.10 7.36 -12.90
C ARG A 152 11.46 8.24 -11.84
N GLY A 153 10.97 9.40 -12.25
CA GLY A 153 10.20 10.23 -11.35
C GLY A 153 8.82 9.64 -11.06
N ARG A 154 8.09 10.29 -10.15
CA ARG A 154 6.74 9.90 -9.75
C ARG A 154 5.81 9.85 -10.96
N PRO A 155 4.83 8.92 -10.98
CA PRO A 155 3.83 8.90 -12.04
C PRO A 155 3.01 10.18 -12.02
N VAL A 156 2.76 10.75 -13.20
CA VAL A 156 1.95 11.96 -13.38
C VAL A 156 0.48 11.58 -13.31
N ASP A 157 -0.19 12.01 -12.24
CA ASP A 157 -1.64 11.90 -12.09
C ASP A 157 -2.37 13.20 -12.48
N ARG A 158 -3.71 13.18 -12.41
CA ARG A 158 -4.52 14.37 -12.73
C ARG A 158 -4.20 15.55 -11.81
N GLN A 159 -3.90 15.30 -10.54
CA GLN A 159 -3.63 16.36 -9.58
C GLN A 159 -2.30 17.04 -9.89
N ALA A 160 -1.26 16.26 -10.22
CA ALA A 160 0.03 16.75 -10.68
C ALA A 160 -0.07 17.68 -11.90
N LEU A 161 -0.95 17.34 -12.85
CA LEU A 161 -1.20 18.19 -14.02
C LEU A 161 -1.85 19.52 -13.65
N ILE A 162 -2.84 19.49 -12.75
CA ILE A 162 -3.52 20.69 -12.26
C ILE A 162 -2.53 21.59 -11.52
N ASP A 163 -1.76 21.03 -10.60
CA ASP A 163 -0.78 21.74 -9.80
C ASP A 163 0.37 22.29 -10.68
N GLY A 164 0.73 21.57 -11.73
CA GLY A 164 1.65 21.99 -12.78
C GLY A 164 1.12 23.12 -13.68
N GLY A 165 -0.14 23.54 -13.50
CA GLY A 165 -0.75 24.67 -14.20
C GLY A 165 -1.42 24.30 -15.53
N VAL A 166 -1.75 23.03 -15.75
CA VAL A 166 -2.61 22.63 -16.88
C VAL A 166 -4.03 23.09 -16.60
N THR A 167 -4.60 23.87 -17.52
CA THR A 167 -5.95 24.44 -17.36
C THR A 167 -7.04 23.40 -17.65
N ASP A 168 -8.26 23.66 -17.17
CA ASP A 168 -9.44 22.81 -17.40
C ASP A 168 -9.69 22.51 -18.88
N THR A 169 -9.34 23.43 -19.79
CA THR A 169 -9.51 23.22 -21.24
C THR A 169 -8.59 22.12 -21.79
N PHE A 170 -7.46 21.85 -21.13
CA PHE A 170 -6.46 20.88 -21.57
C PHE A 170 -6.34 19.67 -20.66
N ILE A 171 -6.86 19.73 -19.42
CA ILE A 171 -6.61 18.72 -18.40
C ILE A 171 -7.00 17.31 -18.85
N ASP A 172 -8.16 17.14 -19.49
CA ASP A 172 -8.63 15.82 -19.89
C ASP A 172 -7.75 15.22 -21.01
N ARG A 173 -7.36 16.05 -21.99
CA ARG A 173 -6.50 15.63 -23.12
C ARG A 173 -5.08 15.29 -22.66
N VAL A 174 -4.52 16.08 -21.74
CA VAL A 174 -3.18 15.85 -21.21
C VAL A 174 -3.17 14.65 -20.26
N ARG A 175 -4.24 14.45 -19.48
CA ARG A 175 -4.43 13.28 -18.61
C ARG A 175 -4.54 11.99 -19.42
N GLU A 176 -5.32 11.99 -20.50
CA GLU A 176 -5.42 10.84 -21.40
C GLU A 176 -4.05 10.50 -22.03
N LEU A 177 -3.31 11.52 -22.47
CA LEU A 177 -1.95 11.34 -22.96
C LEU A 177 -1.00 10.81 -21.88
N ALA A 178 -1.11 11.31 -20.64
CA ALA A 178 -0.31 10.81 -19.52
C ALA A 178 -0.64 9.34 -19.23
N ALA A 179 -1.92 8.95 -19.25
CA ALA A 179 -2.35 7.57 -19.03
C ALA A 179 -1.86 6.63 -20.15
N GLU A 180 -1.85 7.08 -21.41
CA GLU A 180 -1.28 6.32 -22.53
C GLU A 180 0.24 6.08 -22.36
N LEU A 181 0.93 7.00 -21.67
CA LEU A 181 2.38 6.95 -21.45
C LEU A 181 2.74 6.41 -20.05
N ASP A 182 1.83 5.67 -19.42
CA ASP A 182 1.98 5.09 -18.07
C ASP A 182 2.39 6.10 -17.00
N GLY A 183 1.95 7.36 -17.15
CA GLY A 183 2.28 8.45 -16.24
C GLY A 183 3.73 8.94 -16.30
N ARG A 184 4.52 8.56 -17.31
CA ARG A 184 5.93 8.94 -17.41
C ARG A 184 6.08 10.41 -17.82
N ALA A 185 6.52 11.25 -16.88
CA ALA A 185 6.69 12.69 -17.09
C ALA A 185 7.63 13.02 -18.26
N GLU A 186 8.75 12.31 -18.40
CA GLU A 186 9.71 12.53 -19.49
C GLU A 186 9.05 12.32 -20.86
N MET A 187 8.41 11.16 -21.05
CA MET A 187 7.68 10.85 -22.28
C MET A 187 6.51 11.81 -22.53
N LEU A 188 5.83 12.25 -21.46
CA LEU A 188 4.74 13.21 -21.57
C LEU A 188 5.23 14.57 -22.07
N ILE A 189 6.35 15.06 -21.52
CA ILE A 189 6.91 16.33 -21.97
C ILE A 189 7.39 16.22 -23.43
N ASP A 190 8.09 15.15 -23.80
CA ASP A 190 8.53 14.91 -25.18
C ASP A 190 7.34 14.85 -26.16
N ALA A 191 6.26 14.18 -25.78
CA ALA A 191 5.02 14.11 -26.55
C ALA A 191 4.36 15.49 -26.74
N LEU A 192 4.37 16.33 -25.70
CA LEU A 192 3.88 17.70 -25.77
C LEU A 192 4.81 18.59 -26.63
N GLU A 193 6.11 18.35 -26.62
CA GLU A 193 7.10 19.01 -27.48
C GLU A 193 6.86 18.69 -28.95
N GLN A 194 6.57 17.42 -29.26
CA GLN A 194 6.20 16.92 -30.59
C GLN A 194 4.79 17.36 -31.06
N GLY A 195 4.04 18.07 -30.21
CA GLY A 195 2.75 18.66 -30.59
C GLY A 195 1.55 17.70 -30.55
N ARG A 196 1.65 16.57 -29.81
CA ARG A 196 0.51 15.63 -29.65
C ARG A 196 -0.74 16.30 -29.09
N VAL A 197 -0.59 17.37 -28.30
CA VAL A 197 -1.69 18.23 -27.87
C VAL A 197 -1.66 19.56 -28.63
N LYS A 198 -2.50 19.67 -29.67
CA LYS A 198 -2.65 20.93 -30.43
C LYS A 198 -2.94 22.13 -29.51
N ARG A 199 -2.29 23.26 -29.81
CA ARG A 199 -2.39 24.55 -29.09
C ARG A 199 -1.82 24.57 -27.67
N PHE A 200 -1.12 23.52 -27.25
CA PHE A 200 -0.38 23.55 -25.99
C PHE A 200 0.91 24.38 -26.19
N THR A 201 1.02 25.51 -25.48
CA THR A 201 2.05 26.53 -25.75
C THR A 201 3.42 26.12 -25.23
N GLN A 202 4.49 26.70 -25.79
CA GLN A 202 5.86 26.50 -25.27
C GLN A 202 5.98 26.88 -23.80
N ASN A 203 5.46 28.05 -23.41
CA ASN A 203 5.51 28.51 -22.03
C ASN A 203 4.78 27.56 -21.05
N ALA A 204 3.64 26.98 -21.47
CA ALA A 204 2.94 25.99 -20.65
C ALA A 204 3.77 24.70 -20.46
N ARG A 205 4.47 24.24 -21.50
CA ARG A 205 5.38 23.07 -21.44
C ARG A 205 6.55 23.33 -20.50
N GLU A 206 7.21 24.48 -20.62
CA GLU A 206 8.35 24.85 -19.78
C GLU A 206 7.96 24.97 -18.30
N LYS A 207 6.79 25.55 -18.01
CA LYS A 207 6.25 25.62 -16.65
C LYS A 207 5.97 24.23 -16.08
N LEU A 208 5.35 23.35 -16.87
CA LEU A 208 5.03 21.99 -16.45
C LEU A 208 6.31 21.16 -16.22
N ARG A 209 7.31 21.27 -17.11
CA ARG A 209 8.63 20.62 -16.95
C ARG A 209 9.30 21.03 -15.65
N ARG A 210 9.34 22.34 -15.36
CA ARG A 210 9.92 22.86 -14.12
C ARG A 210 9.20 22.32 -12.88
N PHE A 211 7.87 22.32 -12.91
CA PHE A 211 7.08 21.73 -11.83
C PHE A 211 7.40 20.24 -11.64
N PHE A 212 7.54 19.48 -12.72
CA PHE A 212 7.89 18.07 -12.65
C PHE A 212 9.28 17.81 -12.07
N GLU A 213 10.28 18.62 -12.42
CA GLU A 213 11.63 18.55 -11.83
C GLU A 213 11.60 18.89 -10.33
N GLU A 214 10.95 19.99 -9.95
CA GLU A 214 10.88 20.47 -8.56
C GLU A 214 10.12 19.50 -7.63
N ASN A 215 9.14 18.76 -8.16
CA ASN A 215 8.28 17.87 -7.37
C ASN A 215 8.61 16.37 -7.56
N GLY A 216 9.72 16.06 -8.24
CA GLY A 216 10.23 14.70 -8.40
C GLY A 216 9.43 13.81 -9.35
N TYR A 217 8.64 14.39 -10.27
CA TYR A 217 8.05 13.68 -11.41
C TYR A 217 9.07 13.48 -12.54
N LEU A 218 10.12 14.30 -12.58
CA LEU A 218 11.34 14.05 -13.34
C LEU A 218 12.49 13.80 -12.36
N ASP A 219 13.13 12.63 -12.48
CA ASP A 219 14.34 12.30 -11.73
C ASP A 219 15.56 12.60 -12.63
N PRO A 220 16.46 13.53 -12.24
CA PRO A 220 17.60 13.91 -13.07
C PRO A 220 18.69 12.84 -13.15
N ARG A 221 18.61 11.79 -12.32
CA ARG A 221 19.58 10.69 -12.35
C ARG A 221 19.34 9.85 -13.61
N PRO A 222 20.39 9.35 -14.28
CA PRO A 222 20.20 8.44 -15.39
C PRO A 222 19.49 7.17 -14.90
N ALA A 223 18.52 6.71 -15.68
CA ALA A 223 17.85 5.45 -15.41
C ALA A 223 18.86 4.31 -15.34
N MET A 224 18.70 3.42 -14.36
CA MET A 224 19.60 2.29 -14.20
C MET A 224 19.39 1.28 -15.33
N SER A 225 20.48 0.73 -15.87
CA SER A 225 20.39 -0.31 -16.88
C SER A 225 19.81 -1.61 -16.27
N PRO A 226 19.08 -2.43 -17.04
CA PRO A 226 18.60 -3.72 -16.56
C PRO A 226 19.73 -4.63 -16.03
N GLU A 227 20.92 -4.54 -16.63
CA GLU A 227 22.10 -5.30 -16.22
C GLU A 227 22.62 -4.85 -14.84
N ASP A 228 22.69 -3.54 -14.59
CA ASP A 228 23.08 -2.99 -13.29
C ASP A 228 22.07 -3.36 -12.20
N VAL A 229 20.77 -3.29 -12.50
CA VAL A 229 19.69 -3.72 -11.58
C VAL A 229 19.87 -5.19 -11.21
N ARG A 230 20.13 -6.05 -12.20
CA ARG A 230 20.36 -7.48 -11.99
C ARG A 230 21.61 -7.74 -11.14
N LEU A 231 22.72 -7.06 -11.43
CA LEU A 231 23.96 -7.20 -10.67
C LEU A 231 23.76 -6.79 -9.19
N ARG A 232 23.03 -5.69 -8.95
CA ARG A 232 22.69 -5.24 -7.60
C ARG A 232 21.76 -6.20 -6.87
N ALA A 233 20.76 -6.76 -7.56
CA ALA A 233 19.88 -7.78 -6.98
C ALA A 233 20.67 -9.02 -6.52
N LEU A 234 21.61 -9.50 -7.34
CA LEU A 234 22.51 -10.60 -6.98
C LEU A 234 23.42 -10.26 -5.79
N ALA A 235 24.01 -9.05 -5.79
CA ALA A 235 24.84 -8.59 -4.69
C ALA A 235 24.05 -8.50 -3.36
N ARG A 236 22.79 -8.04 -3.42
CA ARG A 236 21.87 -7.93 -2.28
C ARG A 236 21.47 -9.31 -1.73
N ALA A 237 21.32 -10.29 -2.61
CA ALA A 237 21.01 -11.67 -2.25
C ALA A 237 22.20 -12.44 -1.66
N ALA A 238 23.44 -11.99 -1.89
CA ALA A 238 24.64 -12.75 -1.52
C ALA A 238 24.72 -13.16 -0.03
N PRO A 239 24.34 -12.35 0.96
CA PRO A 239 24.30 -12.77 2.36
C PRO A 239 23.30 -13.91 2.62
N GLU A 240 22.13 -13.86 1.97
CA GLU A 240 21.04 -14.84 2.13
C GLU A 240 21.37 -16.17 1.43
N VAL A 241 22.08 -16.09 0.30
CA VAL A 241 22.64 -17.29 -0.36
C VAL A 241 23.69 -17.95 0.53
N ARG A 242 24.57 -17.17 1.17
CA ARG A 242 25.59 -17.71 2.08
C ARG A 242 25.00 -18.34 3.34
N SER A 243 23.90 -17.82 3.86
CA SER A 243 23.20 -18.38 5.02
C SER A 243 22.35 -19.61 4.65
N GLY A 244 22.14 -19.87 3.36
CA GLY A 244 21.28 -20.95 2.86
C GLY A 244 19.79 -20.63 2.92
N ALA A 245 19.41 -19.37 3.15
CA ALA A 245 18.01 -18.95 3.18
C ALA A 245 17.36 -18.96 1.79
N ILE A 246 18.14 -18.69 0.74
CA ILE A 246 17.73 -18.76 -0.67
C ILE A 246 18.81 -19.47 -1.50
N SER A 247 18.42 -20.07 -2.62
CA SER A 247 19.34 -20.65 -3.59
C SER A 247 19.87 -19.59 -4.57
N PRO A 248 21.02 -19.80 -5.23
CA PRO A 248 21.49 -18.92 -6.29
C PRO A 248 20.52 -18.78 -7.48
N GLN A 249 19.63 -19.75 -7.68
CA GLN A 249 18.63 -19.73 -8.76
C GLN A 249 17.37 -18.93 -8.40
N ASP A 250 17.18 -18.62 -7.12
CA ASP A 250 15.96 -17.93 -6.67
C ASP A 250 15.92 -16.48 -7.14
N VAL A 251 17.09 -15.83 -7.25
CA VAL A 251 17.18 -14.44 -7.72
C VAL A 251 16.84 -14.33 -9.21
N PRO A 252 17.47 -15.10 -10.12
CA PRO A 252 17.02 -15.15 -11.51
C PRO A 252 15.54 -15.46 -11.66
N ALA A 253 15.01 -16.45 -10.92
CA ALA A 253 13.59 -16.80 -10.97
C ALA A 253 12.68 -15.64 -10.51
N LEU A 254 13.07 -14.91 -9.46
CA LEU A 254 12.35 -13.71 -9.01
C LEU A 254 12.38 -12.61 -10.09
N LEU A 255 13.54 -12.34 -10.70
CA LEU A 255 13.68 -11.34 -11.74
C LEU A 255 12.85 -11.69 -12.99
N ALA A 256 12.78 -12.97 -13.36
CA ALA A 256 11.94 -13.47 -14.44
C ALA A 256 10.45 -13.24 -14.17
N ARG A 257 9.98 -13.53 -12.94
CA ARG A 257 8.58 -13.32 -12.54
C ARG A 257 8.16 -11.85 -12.66
N ILE A 258 9.07 -10.91 -12.44
CA ILE A 258 8.80 -9.47 -12.53
C ILE A 258 9.14 -8.87 -13.92
N GLY A 259 9.52 -9.70 -14.89
CA GLY A 259 9.74 -9.29 -16.28
C GLY A 259 11.07 -8.60 -16.57
N LEU A 260 12.15 -8.93 -15.85
CA LEU A 260 13.50 -8.38 -16.05
C LEU A 260 14.51 -9.36 -16.66
N GLU A 261 14.06 -10.28 -17.53
CA GLU A 261 14.94 -11.17 -18.31
C GLU A 261 15.45 -10.53 -19.61
#